data_AF-A0A2H9L496-F1
#
_entry.id   AF-A0A2H9L496-F1
#
_cell.length_a   1.000
_cell.length_b   1.000
_cell.length_c   1.000
_cell.angle_alpha   90.00
_cell.angle_beta   90.00
_cell.angle_gamma   90.00
#
_symmetry.space_group_name_H-M   'P 1'
#
loop_
_entity.id
_entity.type
_entity.pdbx_description
1 polymer ?
#
loop_
_entity_poly.entity_id
_entity_poly.type
_entity_poly.pdbx_seq_one_letter_code
_entity_poly.pdbx_strand_id
1 'polypeptide(L)'
;PTEEGKDFIYYNEHKVSYNIYKKNNNLFNYYFYEPRYYPWYYYPYHNFPKSGEKGSFGGFFGTSNLPPLNGSSPSIQFQLTEFITNYLQDNINLTIFDNQGFEISEGKINVSVIISENDVTAFLEYPLGIRKKSDNRITNVSYFYTNPQIRLKKVYNFTDFIINKDITDILFDINNPDNDKDDISIEKIENAYNYDDIIIISDNKSMLYAEPYTFQFARENRYPALRYIAIPKITFFGAQAIMNAEITETRINPEADD
;
A
#
# COMPACT_ATOMS: atom_id res chain seq x y z
N PRO A 1 -6.49 -4.54 -17.53
CA PRO A 1 -5.18 -5.17 -17.24
C PRO A 1 -4.44 -4.25 -16.27
N THR A 2 -3.69 -4.79 -15.32
CA THR A 2 -2.79 -3.98 -14.48
C THR A 2 -1.50 -3.67 -15.25
N GLU A 3 -0.98 -2.46 -15.09
CA GLU A 3 0.16 -1.91 -15.83
C GLU A 3 1.25 -1.39 -14.87
N GLU A 4 2.52 -1.75 -15.13
CA GLU A 4 3.66 -1.26 -14.34
C GLU A 4 3.90 0.23 -14.59
N GLY A 5 4.24 0.98 -13.53
CA GLY A 5 4.36 2.43 -13.58
C GLY A 5 3.03 3.18 -13.59
N LYS A 6 1.92 2.44 -13.46
CA LYS A 6 0.57 3.01 -13.37
C LYS A 6 -0.22 2.42 -12.22
N ASP A 7 -0.31 1.10 -12.12
CA ASP A 7 -1.07 0.42 -11.07
C ASP A 7 -0.13 -0.15 -9.98
N PHE A 8 1.09 -0.51 -10.36
CA PHE A 8 2.12 -1.05 -9.46
C PHE A 8 3.53 -0.80 -9.99
N ILE A 9 4.55 -1.07 -9.16
CA ILE A 9 5.96 -1.21 -9.54
C ILE A 9 6.53 -2.52 -9.02
N TYR A 10 7.53 -3.08 -9.69
CA TYR A 10 8.22 -4.26 -9.18
C TYR A 10 9.31 -3.88 -8.16
N TYR A 11 9.32 -4.57 -7.02
CA TYR A 11 10.37 -4.46 -6.01
C TYR A 11 10.58 -5.79 -5.31
N ASN A 12 11.82 -6.25 -5.26
CA ASN A 12 12.19 -7.56 -4.71
C ASN A 12 11.27 -8.68 -5.24
N GLU A 13 11.04 -8.74 -6.55
CA GLU A 13 10.19 -9.74 -7.22
C GLU A 13 8.69 -9.66 -6.90
N HIS A 14 8.26 -8.67 -6.11
CA HIS A 14 6.86 -8.45 -5.76
C HIS A 14 6.28 -7.24 -6.49
N LYS A 15 4.98 -7.31 -6.79
CA LYS A 15 4.21 -6.15 -7.26
C LYS A 15 3.84 -5.28 -6.07
N VAL A 16 4.32 -4.05 -6.03
CA VAL A 16 3.99 -3.04 -5.03
C VAL A 16 3.00 -2.06 -5.64
N SER A 17 1.75 -2.11 -5.17
CA SER A 17 0.68 -1.22 -5.66
C SER A 17 0.97 0.23 -5.32
N TYR A 18 0.62 1.15 -6.22
CA TYR A 18 0.56 2.56 -5.85
C TYR A 18 -0.59 2.77 -4.87
N ASN A 19 -0.30 3.40 -3.74
CA ASN A 19 -1.32 3.89 -2.82
C ASN A 19 -1.39 5.42 -2.78
N ILE A 20 -0.42 6.12 -3.38
CA ILE A 20 -0.49 7.56 -3.56
C ILE A 20 -0.25 7.90 -5.03
N TYR A 21 -1.25 8.54 -5.65
CA TYR A 21 -1.25 8.90 -7.06
C TYR A 21 -1.27 10.41 -7.24
N LYS A 22 -0.78 10.86 -8.39
CA LYS A 22 -1.03 12.18 -8.92
C LYS A 22 -2.52 12.37 -9.16
N LYS A 23 -3.04 13.52 -8.74
CA LYS A 23 -4.42 13.89 -9.00
C LYS A 23 -4.61 14.23 -10.48
N ASN A 24 -5.39 13.42 -11.19
CA ASN A 24 -5.60 13.57 -12.64
C ASN A 24 -6.77 14.51 -13.03
N ASN A 25 -7.45 15.15 -12.06
CA ASN A 25 -8.64 15.94 -12.35
C ASN A 25 -8.77 17.23 -11.53
N ASN A 26 -9.03 18.31 -12.27
CA ASN A 26 -9.24 19.68 -11.82
C ASN A 26 -10.66 19.94 -11.29
N LEU A 27 -11.38 18.91 -10.84
CA LEU A 27 -12.83 18.98 -10.60
C LEU A 27 -13.24 19.99 -9.50
N PHE A 28 -12.30 20.54 -8.72
CA PHE A 28 -12.57 21.57 -7.73
C PHE A 28 -11.55 22.71 -7.81
N ASN A 29 -11.94 23.83 -8.44
CA ASN A 29 -11.15 25.05 -8.66
C ASN A 29 -10.65 25.77 -7.37
N TYR A 30 -10.97 25.27 -6.18
CA TYR A 30 -10.58 25.90 -4.92
C TYR A 30 -9.30 25.34 -4.31
N TYR A 31 -8.80 24.20 -4.80
CA TYR A 31 -7.56 23.57 -4.32
C TYR A 31 -6.59 23.38 -5.48
N PHE A 32 -5.50 24.13 -5.44
CA PHE A 32 -4.40 24.01 -6.39
C PHE A 32 -3.58 22.76 -6.05
N TYR A 33 -3.86 21.63 -6.71
CA TYR A 33 -2.99 20.45 -6.65
C TYR A 33 -1.66 20.71 -7.36
N GLU A 34 -1.66 21.62 -8.33
CA GLU A 34 -0.46 22.23 -8.91
C GLU A 34 -0.23 23.59 -8.24
N PRO A 35 0.83 23.74 -7.42
CA PRO A 35 1.14 25.04 -6.85
C PRO A 35 1.33 26.07 -7.97
N ARG A 36 0.74 27.26 -7.79
CA ARG A 36 1.03 28.39 -8.69
C ARG A 36 2.54 28.60 -8.68
N TYR A 37 3.15 28.58 -9.86
CA TYR A 37 4.60 28.75 -10.08
C TYR A 37 5.48 27.54 -9.79
N TYR A 38 5.01 26.30 -9.93
CA TYR A 38 5.91 25.13 -9.96
C TYR A 38 6.72 25.06 -11.29
N PRO A 39 8.02 24.66 -11.26
CA PRO A 39 8.87 24.60 -10.08
C PRO A 39 9.11 26.03 -9.58
N TRP A 40 8.98 26.25 -8.28
CA TRP A 40 9.17 27.58 -7.72
C TRP A 40 10.66 27.89 -7.52
N TYR A 41 10.96 29.14 -7.17
CA TYR A 41 12.33 29.60 -7.02
C TYR A 41 13.14 28.85 -5.93
N TYR A 42 12.49 28.39 -4.85
CA TYR A 42 13.13 27.69 -3.72
C TYR A 42 12.88 26.17 -3.73
N TYR A 43 13.03 25.53 -4.88
CA TYR A 43 12.89 24.07 -5.00
C TYR A 43 14.24 23.40 -4.69
N PRO A 44 14.29 22.29 -3.90
CA PRO A 44 13.23 21.66 -3.14
C PRO A 44 12.95 22.41 -1.82
N TYR A 45 11.88 22.04 -1.14
CA TYR A 45 11.15 22.69 -0.03
C TYR A 45 11.92 23.17 1.22
N HIS A 46 13.25 23.10 1.26
CA HIS A 46 14.00 23.20 2.51
C HIS A 46 14.02 24.60 3.15
N ASN A 47 13.61 25.66 2.43
CA ASN A 47 13.78 27.04 2.88
C ASN A 47 12.54 27.94 2.66
N PHE A 48 11.37 27.53 3.17
CA PHE A 48 10.29 28.52 3.37
C PHE A 48 10.72 29.58 4.41
N PRO A 49 10.47 30.88 4.17
CA PRO A 49 10.71 31.90 5.18
C PRO A 49 9.93 31.57 6.47
N LYS A 50 10.66 31.42 7.58
CA LYS A 50 10.20 30.82 8.84
C LYS A 50 9.04 31.52 9.55
N SER A 51 8.61 32.71 9.15
CA SER A 51 7.52 33.40 9.86
C SER A 51 6.94 34.53 9.04
N GLY A 52 5.69 34.39 8.58
CA GLY A 52 4.89 35.49 8.05
C GLY A 52 4.12 35.12 6.78
N GLU A 53 4.73 34.35 5.89
CA GLU A 53 4.13 33.92 4.61
C GLU A 53 3.85 32.41 4.59
N LYS A 54 3.33 31.87 5.69
CA LYS A 54 2.57 30.62 5.62
C LYS A 54 1.25 30.95 4.91
N GLY A 55 1.32 31.22 3.60
CA GLY A 55 0.17 31.08 2.74
C GLY A 55 -0.45 29.73 3.08
N SER A 56 -1.76 29.68 3.31
CA SER A 56 -2.42 28.42 3.59
C SER A 56 -2.24 27.52 2.37
N PHE A 57 -1.20 26.67 2.38
CA PHE A 57 -1.01 25.60 1.39
C PHE A 57 -1.94 24.43 1.70
N GLY A 58 -3.16 24.73 2.16
CA GLY A 58 -4.21 23.76 2.28
C GLY A 58 -4.54 23.23 0.89
N GLY A 59 -4.20 21.98 0.64
CA GLY A 59 -4.35 21.35 -0.66
C GLY A 59 -4.44 19.84 -0.53
N PHE A 60 -4.86 19.20 -1.61
CA PHE A 60 -4.77 17.75 -1.79
C PHE A 60 -3.86 17.52 -2.98
N PHE A 61 -2.64 17.10 -2.69
CA PHE A 61 -1.53 16.93 -3.63
C PHE A 61 -1.48 15.53 -4.23
N GLY A 62 -2.39 14.64 -3.82
CA GLY A 62 -2.53 13.32 -4.39
C GLY A 62 -3.87 12.68 -4.03
N THR A 63 -4.04 11.43 -4.44
CA THR A 63 -5.18 10.59 -4.07
C THR A 63 -4.70 9.30 -3.45
N SER A 64 -5.35 8.88 -2.36
CA SER A 64 -5.12 7.57 -1.75
C SER A 64 -5.89 6.48 -2.51
N ASN A 65 -5.23 5.35 -2.77
CA ASN A 65 -5.89 4.11 -3.24
C ASN A 65 -5.80 2.99 -2.19
N LEU A 66 -5.53 3.34 -0.93
CA LEU A 66 -5.52 2.36 0.16
C LEU A 66 -6.94 1.77 0.29
N PRO A 67 -7.14 0.46 0.09
CA PRO A 67 -8.46 -0.15 0.20
C PRO A 67 -8.93 -0.12 1.66
N PRO A 68 -10.24 -0.09 1.94
CA PRO A 68 -10.75 -0.17 3.30
C PRO A 68 -10.22 -1.41 4.03
N LEU A 69 -9.88 -1.28 5.31
CA LEU A 69 -9.42 -2.43 6.11
C LEU A 69 -10.50 -3.51 6.25
N ASN A 70 -11.73 -3.09 6.57
CA ASN A 70 -12.87 -3.97 6.88
C ASN A 70 -14.04 -3.73 5.91
N GLY A 71 -14.94 -4.70 5.82
CA GLY A 71 -16.21 -4.59 5.07
C GLY A 71 -16.25 -5.45 3.81
N SER A 72 -17.16 -5.15 2.90
CA SER A 72 -17.31 -5.86 1.62
C SER A 72 -16.17 -5.55 0.64
N SER A 73 -16.14 -6.27 -0.48
CA SER A 73 -15.23 -5.97 -1.61
C SER A 73 -15.22 -4.46 -1.93
N PRO A 74 -14.04 -3.83 -2.10
CA PRO A 74 -12.70 -4.43 -2.17
C PRO A 74 -11.87 -4.36 -0.86
N SER A 75 -12.45 -4.58 0.32
CA SER A 75 -11.69 -4.47 1.59
C SER A 75 -10.56 -5.50 1.74
N ILE A 76 -9.55 -5.19 2.56
CA ILE A 76 -8.45 -6.12 2.89
C ILE A 76 -9.02 -7.39 3.56
N GLN A 77 -9.95 -7.24 4.51
CA GLN A 77 -10.64 -8.36 5.15
C GLN A 77 -11.33 -9.28 4.15
N PHE A 78 -12.05 -8.71 3.17
CA PHE A 78 -12.74 -9.46 2.13
C PHE A 78 -11.74 -10.23 1.26
N GLN A 79 -10.68 -9.54 0.79
CA GLN A 79 -9.64 -10.16 -0.05
C GLN A 79 -8.92 -11.30 0.67
N LEU A 80 -8.60 -11.16 1.96
CA LEU A 80 -8.02 -12.25 2.77
C LEU A 80 -8.97 -13.44 2.90
N THR A 81 -10.26 -13.17 3.12
CA THR A 81 -11.29 -14.23 3.23
C THR A 81 -11.40 -15.03 1.94
N GLU A 82 -11.49 -14.35 0.80
CA GLU A 82 -11.56 -14.98 -0.52
C GLU A 82 -10.28 -15.76 -0.84
N PHE A 83 -9.10 -15.16 -0.59
CA PHE A 83 -7.82 -15.81 -0.82
C PHE A 83 -7.69 -17.12 -0.03
N ILE A 84 -7.96 -17.08 1.28
CA ILE A 84 -7.88 -18.27 2.13
C ILE A 84 -8.90 -19.32 1.69
N THR A 85 -10.13 -18.92 1.37
CA THR A 85 -11.18 -19.83 0.90
C THR A 85 -10.77 -20.58 -0.36
N ASN A 86 -10.32 -19.84 -1.38
CA ASN A 86 -9.93 -20.42 -2.66
C ASN A 86 -8.67 -21.30 -2.51
N TYR A 87 -7.68 -20.82 -1.75
CA TYR A 87 -6.47 -21.60 -1.48
C TYR A 87 -6.79 -22.93 -0.80
N LEU A 88 -7.66 -22.95 0.21
CA LEU A 88 -8.05 -24.18 0.89
C LEU A 88 -8.82 -25.13 -0.03
N GLN A 89 -9.74 -24.62 -0.85
CA GLN A 89 -10.47 -25.45 -1.82
C GLN A 89 -9.54 -26.15 -2.82
N ASP A 90 -8.50 -25.45 -3.27
CA ASP A 90 -7.58 -25.99 -4.29
C ASP A 90 -6.50 -26.90 -3.70
N ASN A 91 -6.15 -26.76 -2.41
CA ASN A 91 -4.96 -27.38 -1.82
C ASN A 91 -5.23 -28.40 -0.71
N ILE A 92 -6.47 -28.58 -0.25
CA ILE A 92 -6.78 -29.60 0.75
C ILE A 92 -6.75 -30.99 0.09
N ASN A 93 -5.85 -31.85 0.57
CA ASN A 93 -5.76 -33.24 0.16
C ASN A 93 -6.07 -34.19 1.31
N LEU A 94 -7.31 -34.66 1.38
CA LEU A 94 -7.78 -35.60 2.41
C LEU A 94 -7.52 -37.07 2.06
N THR A 95 -7.12 -37.39 0.82
CA THR A 95 -6.87 -38.77 0.39
C THR A 95 -5.72 -39.44 1.14
N ILE A 96 -4.83 -38.65 1.76
CA ILE A 96 -3.74 -39.16 2.61
C ILE A 96 -4.26 -39.99 3.78
N PHE A 97 -5.49 -39.72 4.24
CA PHE A 97 -6.11 -40.43 5.36
C PHE A 97 -6.77 -41.75 4.94
N ASP A 98 -7.11 -41.92 3.66
CA ASP A 98 -7.64 -43.18 3.14
C ASP A 98 -6.65 -44.33 3.31
N ASN A 99 -5.38 -44.06 3.02
CA ASN A 99 -4.27 -45.00 3.18
C ASN A 99 -4.00 -45.36 4.66
N GLN A 100 -4.50 -44.56 5.60
CA GLN A 100 -4.39 -44.78 7.04
C GLN A 100 -5.61 -45.53 7.60
N GLY A 101 -6.55 -45.95 6.75
CA GLY A 101 -7.75 -46.69 7.16
C GLY A 101 -8.88 -45.79 7.68
N PHE A 102 -8.86 -44.49 7.35
CA PHE A 102 -9.97 -43.58 7.60
C PHE A 102 -10.75 -43.34 6.32
N GLU A 103 -12.00 -42.93 6.46
CA GLU A 103 -12.85 -42.43 5.39
C GLU A 103 -13.36 -41.07 5.84
N ILE A 104 -13.24 -40.07 4.98
CA ILE A 104 -13.58 -38.69 5.31
C ILE A 104 -14.71 -38.22 4.40
N SER A 105 -15.79 -37.74 5.00
CA SER A 105 -16.85 -37.00 4.33
C SER A 105 -16.69 -35.52 4.60
N GLU A 106 -16.77 -34.70 3.57
CA GLU A 106 -16.52 -33.26 3.64
C GLU A 106 -17.80 -32.43 3.42
N GLY A 107 -17.92 -31.35 4.19
CA GLY A 107 -18.91 -30.30 4.02
C GLY A 107 -18.37 -29.10 3.24
N LYS A 108 -19.18 -28.04 3.14
CA LYS A 108 -18.76 -26.79 2.49
C LYS A 108 -17.77 -26.03 3.38
N ILE A 109 -16.69 -25.53 2.78
CA ILE A 109 -15.74 -24.60 3.42
C ILE A 109 -16.39 -23.23 3.58
N ASN A 110 -16.31 -22.67 4.78
CA ASN A 110 -16.69 -21.31 5.11
C ASN A 110 -15.60 -20.64 5.93
N VAL A 111 -15.01 -19.58 5.41
CA VAL A 111 -13.94 -18.81 6.07
C VAL A 111 -14.49 -17.48 6.54
N SER A 112 -14.04 -17.04 7.72
CA SER A 112 -14.24 -15.67 8.18
C SER A 112 -12.95 -15.13 8.78
N VAL A 113 -12.64 -13.87 8.50
CA VAL A 113 -11.45 -13.19 9.03
C VAL A 113 -11.89 -12.04 9.93
N ILE A 114 -11.33 -11.98 11.13
CA ILE A 114 -11.51 -10.87 12.08
C ILE A 114 -10.17 -10.16 12.24
N ILE A 115 -10.15 -8.86 11.99
CA ILE A 115 -8.99 -7.99 12.17
C ILE A 115 -9.19 -7.19 13.46
N SER A 116 -8.54 -7.61 14.53
CA SER A 116 -8.58 -6.94 15.83
C SER A 116 -7.50 -5.85 15.91
N GLU A 117 -7.36 -5.24 17.08
CA GLU A 117 -6.31 -4.23 17.32
C GLU A 117 -4.89 -4.81 17.26
N ASN A 118 -4.69 -6.00 17.82
CA ASN A 118 -3.35 -6.60 17.98
C ASN A 118 -3.16 -7.93 17.24
N ASP A 119 -4.21 -8.45 16.60
CA ASP A 119 -4.15 -9.72 15.89
C ASP A 119 -5.07 -9.77 14.68
N VAL A 120 -4.86 -10.80 13.86
CA VAL A 120 -5.77 -11.21 12.80
C VAL A 120 -6.14 -12.66 13.09
N THR A 121 -7.43 -12.94 13.24
CA THR A 121 -7.92 -14.31 13.43
C THR A 121 -8.68 -14.76 12.20
N ALA A 122 -8.26 -15.89 11.61
CA ALA A 122 -9.01 -16.56 10.55
C ALA A 122 -9.69 -17.79 11.13
N PHE A 123 -11.01 -17.87 10.97
CA PHE A 123 -11.84 -19.00 11.36
C PHE A 123 -12.26 -19.77 10.13
N LEU A 124 -12.13 -21.08 10.20
CA LEU A 124 -12.56 -22.02 9.17
C LEU A 124 -13.62 -22.94 9.76
N GLU A 125 -14.82 -22.87 9.21
CA GLU A 125 -15.84 -23.87 9.37
C GLU A 125 -15.76 -24.83 8.17
N TYR A 126 -15.30 -26.05 8.42
CA TYR A 126 -15.17 -27.11 7.43
C TYR A 126 -15.64 -28.43 8.07
N PRO A 127 -16.93 -28.78 7.95
CA PRO A 127 -17.49 -29.97 8.56
C PRO A 127 -16.86 -31.25 7.98
N LEU A 128 -16.06 -31.94 8.77
CA LEU A 128 -15.43 -33.21 8.42
C LEU A 128 -16.03 -34.33 9.27
N GLY A 129 -16.64 -35.31 8.61
CA GLY A 129 -17.02 -36.58 9.21
C GLY A 129 -15.92 -37.61 8.98
N ILE A 130 -15.35 -38.17 10.04
CA ILE A 130 -14.23 -39.10 9.98
C ILE A 130 -14.70 -40.46 10.49
N ARG A 131 -14.67 -41.48 9.64
CA ARG A 131 -15.00 -42.87 9.97
C ARG A 131 -13.75 -43.74 9.94
N LYS A 132 -13.45 -44.44 11.04
CA LYS A 132 -12.37 -45.44 11.07
C LYS A 132 -12.88 -46.76 10.50
N LYS A 133 -12.30 -47.24 9.40
CA LYS A 133 -12.77 -48.42 8.66
C LYS A 133 -12.71 -49.72 9.48
N SER A 134 -11.79 -49.83 10.44
CA SER A 134 -11.57 -51.07 11.21
C SER A 134 -12.68 -51.39 12.21
N ASP A 135 -13.29 -50.38 12.82
CA ASP A 135 -14.24 -50.53 13.93
C ASP A 135 -15.50 -49.65 13.79
N ASN A 136 -15.66 -48.98 12.64
CA ASN A 136 -16.77 -48.10 12.30
C ASN A 136 -17.02 -46.95 13.29
N ARG A 137 -16.03 -46.56 14.11
CA ARG A 137 -16.16 -45.37 14.95
C ARG A 137 -16.17 -44.11 14.10
N ILE A 138 -17.06 -43.19 14.46
CA ILE A 138 -17.26 -41.92 13.79
C ILE A 138 -16.88 -40.79 14.75
N THR A 139 -16.18 -39.79 14.24
CA THR A 139 -15.97 -38.51 14.92
C THR A 139 -16.19 -37.37 13.92
N ASN A 140 -16.57 -36.21 14.43
CA ASN A 140 -16.82 -35.02 13.62
C ASN A 140 -15.91 -33.89 14.09
N VAL A 141 -15.30 -33.18 13.16
CA VAL A 141 -14.53 -31.97 13.41
C VAL A 141 -15.00 -30.93 12.41
N SER A 142 -15.39 -29.75 12.88
CA SER A 142 -15.94 -28.72 11.99
C SER A 142 -15.25 -27.37 12.09
N TYR A 143 -14.53 -27.10 13.17
CA TYR A 143 -14.05 -25.76 13.48
C TYR A 143 -12.55 -25.74 13.66
N PHE A 144 -11.91 -24.85 12.91
CA PHE A 144 -10.49 -24.59 12.94
C PHE A 144 -10.27 -23.09 13.01
N TYR A 145 -9.17 -22.66 13.60
CA TYR A 145 -8.78 -21.26 13.59
C TYR A 145 -7.27 -21.11 13.62
N THR A 146 -6.81 -19.97 13.13
CA THR A 146 -5.44 -19.51 13.32
C THR A 146 -5.47 -18.05 13.73
N ASN A 147 -4.56 -17.66 14.61
CA ASN A 147 -4.41 -16.29 15.10
C ASN A 147 -2.91 -15.94 15.02
N PRO A 148 -2.42 -15.56 13.83
CA PRO A 148 -1.13 -14.90 13.73
C PRO A 148 -1.18 -13.59 14.53
N GLN A 149 -0.19 -13.38 15.38
CA GLN A 149 -0.02 -12.19 16.22
C GLN A 149 0.50 -11.00 15.37
N ILE A 150 -0.32 -10.57 14.40
CA ILE A 150 -0.04 -9.43 13.51
C ILE A 150 -1.00 -8.30 13.85
N ARG A 151 -0.45 -7.13 14.13
CA ARG A 151 -1.19 -5.89 14.45
C ARG A 151 -1.62 -5.16 13.17
N LEU A 152 -2.23 -5.89 12.22
CA LEU A 152 -2.57 -5.38 10.88
C LEU A 152 -3.37 -4.08 10.93
N LYS A 153 -4.31 -3.95 11.88
CA LYS A 153 -5.10 -2.72 12.06
C LYS A 153 -4.24 -1.52 12.43
N LYS A 154 -3.23 -1.69 13.29
CA LYS A 154 -2.31 -0.60 13.67
C LYS A 154 -1.46 -0.17 12.50
N VAL A 155 -0.87 -1.14 11.79
CA VAL A 155 -0.07 -0.88 10.58
C VAL A 155 -0.91 -0.18 9.52
N TYR A 156 -2.14 -0.62 9.31
CA TYR A 156 -3.09 0.01 8.39
C TYR A 156 -3.39 1.46 8.79
N ASN A 157 -3.76 1.70 10.06
CA ASN A 157 -4.09 3.05 10.53
C ASN A 157 -2.89 4.00 10.44
N PHE A 158 -1.69 3.48 10.72
CA PHE A 158 -0.46 4.25 10.57
C PHE A 158 -0.18 4.56 9.10
N THR A 159 -0.32 3.58 8.20
CA THR A 159 -0.19 3.76 6.76
C THR A 159 -1.16 4.81 6.24
N ASP A 160 -2.44 4.72 6.61
CA ASP A 160 -3.46 5.70 6.24
C ASP A 160 -3.12 7.10 6.76
N PHE A 161 -2.64 7.21 8.00
CA PHE A 161 -2.15 8.48 8.55
C PHE A 161 -1.00 9.07 7.73
N ILE A 162 0.01 8.28 7.39
CA ILE A 162 1.17 8.72 6.61
C ILE A 162 0.76 9.14 5.20
N ILE A 163 -0.07 8.35 4.51
CA ILE A 163 -0.61 8.70 3.21
C ILE A 163 -1.39 10.01 3.29
N ASN A 164 -2.29 10.15 4.27
CA ASN A 164 -3.09 11.36 4.44
C ASN A 164 -2.23 12.59 4.73
N LYS A 165 -1.15 12.45 5.51
CA LYS A 165 -0.18 13.52 5.73
C LYS A 165 0.55 13.90 4.45
N ASP A 166 1.08 12.92 3.73
CA ASP A 166 1.79 13.11 2.45
C ASP A 166 0.93 13.79 1.39
N ILE A 167 -0.38 13.50 1.33
CA ILE A 167 -1.28 14.14 0.36
C ILE A 167 -1.83 15.51 0.81
N THR A 168 -1.88 15.82 2.11
CA THR A 168 -2.52 17.06 2.62
C THR A 168 -1.54 18.12 3.12
N ASP A 169 -0.33 17.71 3.50
CA ASP A 169 0.68 18.58 4.09
C ASP A 169 1.93 18.59 3.21
N ILE A 170 2.08 19.70 2.49
CA ILE A 170 3.19 19.96 1.58
C ILE A 170 4.56 19.99 2.27
N LEU A 171 4.58 20.21 3.59
CA LEU A 171 5.79 20.26 4.41
C LEU A 171 6.03 18.93 5.14
N PHE A 172 5.19 17.92 4.89
CA PHE A 172 5.37 16.62 5.49
C PHE A 172 6.60 15.93 4.91
N ASP A 173 7.60 15.74 5.76
CA ASP A 173 8.76 14.92 5.44
C ASP A 173 8.52 13.51 5.96
N ILE A 174 8.34 12.56 5.04
CA ILE A 174 8.13 11.15 5.36
C ILE A 174 9.38 10.49 5.99
N ASN A 175 10.58 11.02 5.72
CA ASN A 175 11.84 10.51 6.25
C ASN A 175 12.12 10.96 7.70
N ASN A 176 11.29 11.86 8.24
CA ASN A 176 11.50 12.32 9.60
C ASN A 176 11.29 11.14 10.59
N PRO A 177 12.30 10.73 11.36
CA PRO A 177 12.19 9.63 12.31
C PRO A 177 11.15 9.87 13.42
N ASP A 178 10.76 11.14 13.67
CA ASP A 178 9.66 11.46 14.60
C ASP A 178 8.29 10.96 14.12
N ASN A 179 8.18 10.52 12.86
CA ASN A 179 6.98 9.88 12.33
C ASN A 179 6.80 8.46 12.87
N ASP A 180 7.87 7.77 13.27
CA ASP A 180 7.82 6.40 13.78
C ASP A 180 7.05 6.32 15.12
N LYS A 181 6.18 5.31 15.28
CA LYS A 181 5.28 5.19 16.44
C LYS A 181 4.97 3.74 16.79
N ASP A 182 4.89 3.44 18.09
CA ASP A 182 4.51 2.10 18.62
C ASP A 182 5.29 0.94 17.98
N ASP A 183 6.61 1.11 17.83
CA ASP A 183 7.54 0.16 17.19
C ASP A 183 7.24 -0.12 15.70
N ILE A 184 6.52 0.80 15.06
CA ILE A 184 6.31 0.85 13.62
C ILE A 184 7.26 1.90 13.05
N SER A 185 8.12 1.49 12.13
CA SER A 185 9.10 2.35 11.45
C SER A 185 8.79 2.53 9.98
N ILE A 186 9.24 3.66 9.42
CA ILE A 186 9.12 3.97 7.99
C ILE A 186 10.50 3.91 7.33
N GLU A 187 10.58 3.22 6.19
CA GLU A 187 11.71 3.25 5.29
C GLU A 187 11.23 3.73 3.91
N LYS A 188 12.01 4.58 3.27
CA LYS A 188 11.75 5.06 1.90
C LYS A 188 12.85 4.58 0.98
N ILE A 189 12.48 3.82 -0.04
CA ILE A 189 13.35 3.48 -1.15
C ILE A 189 13.11 4.50 -2.26
N GLU A 190 14.14 5.29 -2.51
CA GLU A 190 14.10 6.40 -3.45
C GLU A 190 14.26 5.96 -4.90
N ASN A 191 13.57 6.63 -5.83
CA ASN A 191 13.69 6.38 -7.28
C ASN A 191 13.51 4.90 -7.68
N ALA A 192 12.62 4.19 -7.02
CA ALA A 192 12.35 2.79 -7.34
C ALA A 192 11.88 2.61 -8.80
N TYR A 193 11.16 3.60 -9.35
CA TYR A 193 10.72 3.60 -10.73
C TYR A 193 10.40 5.02 -11.24
N ASN A 194 11.10 5.54 -12.25
CA ASN A 194 10.82 6.87 -12.84
C ASN A 194 10.59 8.00 -11.81
N TYR A 195 11.47 8.10 -10.81
CA TYR A 195 11.39 9.05 -9.68
C TYR A 195 10.28 8.79 -8.66
N ASP A 196 9.50 7.72 -8.82
CA ASP A 196 8.59 7.23 -7.81
C ASP A 196 9.36 6.51 -6.71
N ASP A 197 8.82 6.58 -5.50
CA ASP A 197 9.43 5.97 -4.32
C ASP A 197 8.61 4.76 -3.86
N ILE A 198 9.26 3.84 -3.13
CA ILE A 198 8.57 2.81 -2.34
C ILE A 198 8.65 3.19 -0.88
N ILE A 199 7.51 3.12 -0.20
CA ILE A 199 7.42 3.28 1.24
C ILE A 199 7.23 1.90 1.85
N ILE A 200 8.08 1.56 2.80
CA ILE A 200 8.05 0.32 3.56
C ILE A 200 7.74 0.69 5.02
N ILE A 201 6.66 0.13 5.55
CA ILE A 201 6.24 0.28 6.94
C ILE A 201 6.48 -1.05 7.63
N SER A 202 7.35 -1.06 8.63
CA SER A 202 7.75 -2.28 9.34
C SER A 202 7.25 -2.25 10.77
N ASP A 203 6.58 -3.32 11.21
CA ASP A 203 6.14 -3.50 12.59
C ASP A 203 6.97 -4.57 13.30
N ASN A 204 7.87 -4.14 14.18
CA ASN A 204 8.79 -5.03 14.91
C ASN A 204 8.13 -5.87 16.02
N LYS A 205 6.90 -5.56 16.42
CA LYS A 205 6.13 -6.38 17.38
C LYS A 205 5.28 -7.43 16.69
N SER A 206 4.97 -7.26 15.40
CA SER A 206 4.27 -8.26 14.59
C SER A 206 5.28 -9.17 13.92
N MET A 207 5.37 -10.43 14.36
CA MET A 207 6.35 -11.38 13.82
C MET A 207 5.66 -12.49 13.05
N LEU A 208 6.06 -12.69 11.80
CA LEU A 208 5.69 -13.83 10.97
C LEU A 208 6.94 -14.59 10.59
N TYR A 209 7.02 -15.88 10.94
CA TYR A 209 8.19 -16.72 10.66
C TYR A 209 9.52 -16.13 11.15
N ALA A 210 9.49 -15.48 12.31
CA ALA A 210 10.62 -14.76 12.91
C ALA A 210 11.11 -13.53 12.13
N GLU A 211 10.30 -13.02 11.19
CA GLU A 211 10.54 -11.76 10.49
C GLU A 211 9.47 -10.71 10.86
N PRO A 212 9.85 -9.44 10.99
CA PRO A 212 8.89 -8.35 11.17
C PRO A 212 7.88 -8.29 10.03
N TYR A 213 6.62 -8.04 10.36
CA TYR A 213 5.58 -7.80 9.36
C TYR A 213 5.84 -6.46 8.67
N THR A 214 5.82 -6.47 7.33
CA THR A 214 5.98 -5.27 6.52
C THR A 214 4.74 -4.99 5.66
N PHE A 215 4.43 -3.71 5.51
CA PHE A 215 3.44 -3.20 4.57
C PHE A 215 4.15 -2.26 3.59
N GLN A 216 3.99 -2.48 2.30
CA GLN A 216 4.71 -1.73 1.27
C GLN A 216 3.73 -1.09 0.30
N PHE A 217 4.03 0.14 -0.13
CA PHE A 217 3.28 0.80 -1.19
C PHE A 217 4.15 1.73 -2.02
N ALA A 218 3.76 1.93 -3.27
CA ALA A 218 4.42 2.87 -4.16
C ALA A 218 3.79 4.26 -4.05
N ARG A 219 4.64 5.28 -4.15
CA ARG A 219 4.30 6.69 -4.10
C ARG A 219 4.71 7.35 -5.40
N GLU A 220 3.73 7.74 -6.21
CA GLU A 220 3.97 8.46 -7.46
C GLU A 220 4.56 9.86 -7.20
N ASN A 221 5.60 10.22 -7.95
CA ASN A 221 6.15 11.56 -7.96
C ASN A 221 5.14 12.54 -8.58
N ARG A 222 4.70 13.52 -7.80
CA ARG A 222 3.52 14.33 -8.12
C ARG A 222 3.65 15.73 -7.59
N TYR A 223 2.92 16.68 -8.15
CA TYR A 223 2.96 18.04 -7.64
C TYR A 223 2.44 18.13 -6.20
N PRO A 224 3.11 18.91 -5.35
CA PRO A 224 4.40 19.51 -5.61
C PRO A 224 5.51 18.50 -5.42
N ALA A 225 6.35 18.40 -6.44
CA ALA A 225 7.15 17.21 -6.65
C ALA A 225 8.13 16.89 -5.53
N LEU A 226 8.13 15.62 -5.15
CA LEU A 226 9.15 14.99 -4.29
C LEU A 226 10.52 15.12 -4.95
N ARG A 227 10.55 15.01 -6.29
CA ARG A 227 11.72 15.15 -7.18
C ARG A 227 11.36 15.92 -8.43
N TYR A 228 12.32 16.57 -9.09
CA TYR A 228 12.01 17.46 -10.22
C TYR A 228 11.19 16.76 -11.31
N ILE A 229 10.02 17.33 -11.66
CA ILE A 229 9.20 16.87 -12.78
C ILE A 229 9.50 17.78 -13.97
N ALA A 230 10.18 17.24 -14.99
CA ALA A 230 10.44 17.97 -16.21
C ALA A 230 9.12 18.33 -16.91
N ILE A 231 8.83 19.63 -17.00
CA ILE A 231 7.68 20.12 -17.76
C ILE A 231 8.14 20.25 -19.22
N PRO A 232 7.58 19.47 -20.16
CA PRO A 232 7.95 19.61 -21.56
C PRO A 232 7.61 21.04 -22.03
N LYS A 233 8.61 21.77 -22.51
CA LYS A 233 8.38 23.07 -23.13
C LYS A 233 7.80 22.83 -24.51
N ILE A 234 6.54 23.23 -24.69
CA ILE A 234 5.94 23.30 -26.01
C ILE A 234 6.51 24.55 -26.68
N THR A 235 7.42 24.34 -27.64
CA THR A 235 7.92 25.43 -28.49
C THR A 235 7.16 25.42 -29.80
N PHE A 236 6.55 26.54 -30.16
CA PHE A 236 5.87 26.70 -31.43
C PHE A 236 6.88 27.24 -32.46
N PHE A 237 7.16 26.45 -33.49
CA PHE A 237 7.93 26.88 -34.65
C PHE A 237 7.00 26.93 -35.86
N GLY A 238 6.45 28.12 -36.13
CA GLY A 238 5.41 28.30 -37.14
C GLY A 238 4.09 27.63 -36.72
N ALA A 239 3.51 26.80 -37.59
CA ALA A 239 2.26 26.07 -37.31
C ALA A 239 2.46 24.72 -36.61
N GLN A 240 3.70 24.33 -36.31
CA GLN A 240 4.01 23.05 -35.66
C GLN A 240 4.41 23.28 -34.20
N ALA A 241 3.81 22.50 -33.31
CA ALA A 241 4.22 22.39 -31.92
C ALA A 241 5.31 21.31 -31.82
N ILE A 242 6.50 21.69 -31.36
CA ILE A 242 7.57 20.75 -31.03
C ILE A 242 7.61 20.65 -29.50
N MET A 243 7.42 19.44 -28.97
CA MET A 243 7.67 19.17 -27.55
C MET A 243 9.16 18.91 -27.37
N ASN A 244 9.88 19.89 -26.86
CA ASN A 244 11.26 19.72 -26.41
C ASN A 244 11.24 19.58 -24.88
N ALA A 245 11.67 18.43 -24.37
CA ALA A 245 12.00 18.29 -22.96
C ALA A 245 13.35 19.00 -22.70
N GLU A 246 13.35 20.33 -22.75
CA GLU A 246 14.55 21.11 -22.43
C GLU A 246 14.67 21.21 -20.90
N ILE A 247 15.50 20.34 -20.33
CA ILE A 247 16.04 20.50 -18.99
C ILE A 247 17.02 21.69 -19.06
N THR A 248 16.54 22.91 -18.82
CA THR A 248 17.46 24.02 -18.53
C THR A 248 17.77 23.98 -17.04
N GLU A 249 18.67 23.07 -16.65
CA GLU A 249 19.27 22.87 -15.31
C GLU A 249 19.78 24.18 -14.68
N THR A 250 20.07 25.21 -15.48
CA THR A 250 20.66 26.49 -15.03
C THR A 250 19.79 27.34 -14.09
N ARG A 251 18.59 26.90 -13.72
CA ARG A 251 17.73 27.57 -12.73
C ARG A 251 17.35 26.69 -11.53
N ILE A 252 17.75 25.43 -11.54
CA ILE A 252 17.53 24.52 -10.41
C ILE A 252 18.78 24.63 -9.54
N ASN A 253 18.62 24.76 -8.23
CA ASN A 253 19.75 24.71 -7.31
C ASN A 253 20.44 23.35 -7.54
N PRO A 254 21.74 23.28 -7.88
CA PRO A 254 22.42 21.99 -8.06
C PRO A 254 22.38 21.10 -6.82
N GLU A 255 22.13 21.66 -5.63
CA GLU A 255 21.88 20.90 -4.39
C GLU A 255 20.45 20.32 -4.27
N ALA A 256 19.62 20.44 -5.31
CA ALA A 256 18.25 19.91 -5.33
C ALA A 256 18.17 18.42 -5.71
N ASP A 257 19.23 17.89 -6.32
CA ASP A 257 19.30 16.52 -6.85
C ASP A 257 20.28 15.61 -6.08
N ASP A 258 21.02 16.16 -5.10
CA ASP A 258 21.92 15.43 -4.17
C ASP A 258 21.23 15.18 -2.80
#